data_AF-A0A3D2IDI7-F1
#
_entry.id   AF-A0A3D2IDI7-F1
#
_cell.length_a   1.000
_cell.length_b   1.000
_cell.length_c   1.000
_cell.angle_alpha   90.00
_cell.angle_beta   90.00
_cell.angle_gamma   90.00
#
_symmetry.space_group_name_H-M   'P 1'
#
loop_
_entity.id
_entity.type
_entity.pdbx_description
1 polymer ?
#
loop_
_entity_poly.entity_id
_entity_poly.type
_entity_poly.pdbx_seq_one_letter_code
_entity_poly.pdbx_strand_id
1 'polypeptide(L)'
;QATRTISLLSIISILGIYLLLYLEFGSLKTALLVMVNLPFALIGGIFTVMFTSGIVSIASLVGFITLFGIATRNGILMVSHYQQLLSEGKEFLEAIRQGSLERLNPILMTALTAGLALIPLAIAVGEPGNEIQ
;
A
#
# COMPACT_ATOMS: atom_id res chain seq x y z
N GLN A 1 17.19 -6.62 26.76
CA GLN A 1 17.04 -5.15 26.72
C GLN A 1 16.80 -4.64 25.30
N ALA A 2 17.59 -5.05 24.29
CA ALA A 2 17.38 -4.67 22.88
C ALA A 2 15.94 -4.87 22.36
N THR A 3 15.31 -6.02 22.64
CA THR A 3 13.91 -6.28 22.25
C THR A 3 12.92 -5.27 22.81
N ARG A 4 13.14 -4.80 24.05
CA ARG A 4 12.25 -3.84 24.73
C ARG A 4 12.40 -2.43 24.15
N THR A 5 13.62 -2.05 23.79
CA THR A 5 13.90 -0.79 23.11
C THR A 5 13.33 -0.78 21.70
N ILE A 6 13.51 -1.86 20.93
CA ILE A 6 12.93 -2.01 19.59
C ILE A 6 11.41 -1.96 19.66
N SER A 7 10.77 -2.69 20.58
CA SER A 7 9.30 -2.66 20.70
C SER A 7 8.77 -1.26 21.05
N LEU A 8 9.45 -0.53 21.94
CA LEU A 8 9.07 0.83 22.30
C LEU A 8 9.19 1.79 21.12
N LEU A 9 10.31 1.74 20.41
CA LEU A 9 10.55 2.56 19.22
C LEU A 9 9.54 2.24 18.12
N SER A 10 9.25 0.96 17.86
CA SER A 10 8.24 0.56 16.88
C SER A 10 6.85 1.10 17.21
N ILE A 11 6.43 1.05 18.48
CA ILE A 11 5.14 1.61 18.90
C ILE A 11 5.10 3.12 18.66
N ILE A 12 6.16 3.84 19.03
CA ILE A 12 6.27 5.30 18.82
C ILE A 12 6.23 5.63 17.33
N SER A 13 6.95 4.88 16.49
CA SER A 13 6.94 5.07 15.04
C SER A 13 5.56 4.83 14.44
N ILE A 14 4.86 3.76 14.83
CA ILE A 14 3.49 3.48 14.38
C ILE A 14 2.56 4.62 14.81
N LEU A 15 2.68 5.11 16.05
CA LEU A 15 1.86 6.22 16.53
C LEU A 15 2.14 7.51 15.74
N GLY A 16 3.41 7.78 15.42
CA GLY A 16 3.82 8.92 14.60
C GLY A 16 3.27 8.84 13.18
N ILE A 17 3.38 7.67 12.53
CA ILE A 17 2.80 7.44 11.20
C ILE A 17 1.29 7.63 11.24
N TYR A 18 0.61 7.11 12.28
CA TYR A 18 -0.83 7.29 12.45
C TYR A 18 -1.21 8.77 12.54
N LEU A 19 -0.47 9.54 13.35
CA LEU A 19 -0.72 10.97 13.51
C LEU A 19 -0.52 11.74 12.20
N LEU A 20 0.55 11.43 11.45
CA LEU A 20 0.80 12.04 10.13
C LEU A 20 -0.33 11.73 9.15
N LEU A 21 -0.79 10.48 9.09
CA LEU A 21 -1.91 10.10 8.22
C LEU A 21 -3.23 10.75 8.66
N TYR A 22 -3.45 10.91 9.96
CA TYR A 22 -4.62 11.61 10.48
C TYR A 22 -4.61 13.08 10.07
N LEU A 23 -3.46 13.75 10.14
CA LEU A 23 -3.29 15.13 9.68
C LEU A 23 -3.46 15.27 8.16
N GLU A 24 -2.94 14.30 7.39
CA GLU A 24 -3.03 14.27 5.92
C GLU A 24 -4.48 14.11 5.44
N PHE A 25 -5.21 13.14 5.99
CA PHE A 25 -6.55 12.76 5.49
C PHE A 25 -7.70 13.38 6.28
N GLY A 26 -7.46 13.94 7.46
CA GLY A 26 -8.48 14.54 8.32
C GLY A 26 -9.54 13.56 8.86
N SER A 27 -9.37 12.25 8.66
CA SER A 27 -10.36 11.22 9.02
C SER A 27 -9.68 10.02 9.69
N LEU A 28 -10.15 9.69 10.90
CA LEU A 28 -9.69 8.53 11.67
C LEU A 28 -9.90 7.21 10.93
N LYS A 29 -11.04 7.07 10.23
CA LYS A 29 -11.37 5.83 9.50
C LYS A 29 -10.43 5.62 8.32
N THR A 30 -10.12 6.69 7.59
CA THR A 30 -9.20 6.68 6.44
C THR A 30 -7.79 6.31 6.90
N ALA A 31 -7.29 6.95 7.96
CA ALA A 31 -5.97 6.66 8.52
C ALA A 31 -5.84 5.21 9.02
N LEU A 32 -6.86 4.68 9.70
CA LEU A 32 -6.90 3.26 10.11
C LEU A 32 -6.88 2.31 8.92
N LEU A 33 -7.63 2.62 7.86
CA LEU A 33 -7.65 1.79 6.66
C LEU A 33 -6.27 1.73 5.98
N VAL A 34 -5.58 2.86 5.90
CA VAL A 34 -4.23 2.93 5.34
C VAL A 34 -3.25 2.15 6.21
N MET A 35 -3.34 2.30 7.53
CA MET A 35 -2.53 1.53 8.49
C MET A 35 -2.68 0.03 8.32
N VAL A 36 -3.90 -0.46 8.03
CA VAL A 36 -4.14 -1.88 7.77
C VAL A 36 -3.59 -2.30 6.41
N ASN A 37 -3.70 -1.46 5.37
CA ASN A 37 -3.18 -1.78 4.02
C ASN A 37 -1.65 -1.81 3.94
N LEU A 38 -0.97 -1.00 4.74
CA LEU A 38 0.49 -0.89 4.76
C LEU A 38 1.23 -2.23 4.96
N PRO A 39 0.91 -3.07 5.97
CA PRO A 39 1.51 -4.38 6.12
C PRO A 39 1.17 -5.33 4.97
N PHE A 40 -0.05 -5.29 4.41
CA PHE A 40 -0.39 -6.11 3.24
C PHE A 40 0.44 -5.74 2.00
N ALA A 41 0.64 -4.44 1.77
CA ALA A 41 1.51 -3.96 0.69
C ALA A 41 2.97 -4.39 0.91
N LEU A 42 3.47 -4.33 2.15
CA LEU A 42 4.81 -4.77 2.51
C LEU A 42 5.04 -6.25 2.22
N ILE A 43 4.07 -7.13 2.50
CA ILE A 43 4.20 -8.57 2.26
C ILE A 43 4.56 -8.85 0.79
N GLY A 44 3.87 -8.20 -0.15
CA GLY A 44 4.15 -8.35 -1.57
C GLY A 44 5.55 -7.87 -1.97
N GLY A 45 5.96 -6.69 -1.52
CA GLY A 45 7.27 -6.15 -1.87
C GLY A 45 8.43 -6.90 -1.20
N ILE A 46 8.29 -7.34 0.05
CA ILE A 46 9.28 -8.20 0.72
C ILE A 46 9.41 -9.54 -0.03
N PHE A 47 8.30 -10.14 -0.45
CA PHE A 47 8.33 -11.36 -1.27
C PHE A 47 9.18 -11.17 -2.52
N THR A 48 8.95 -10.11 -3.29
CA THR A 48 9.72 -9.82 -4.51
C THR A 48 11.21 -9.60 -4.22
N VAL A 49 11.55 -8.84 -3.17
CA VAL A 49 12.95 -8.61 -2.78
C VAL A 49 13.66 -9.91 -2.40
N MET A 50 12.97 -10.82 -1.71
CA MET A 50 13.53 -12.14 -1.35
C MET A 50 13.85 -13.00 -2.57
N PHE A 51 13.06 -12.91 -3.65
CA PHE A 51 13.29 -13.69 -4.88
C PHE A 51 14.34 -13.10 -5.81
N THR A 52 14.63 -11.79 -5.73
CA THR A 52 15.64 -11.14 -6.58
C THR A 52 17.05 -11.25 -6.01
N SER A 53 17.38 -10.48 -4.96
CA SER A 53 18.76 -10.33 -4.47
C SER A 53 18.86 -10.21 -2.95
N GLY A 54 17.72 -10.07 -2.26
CA GLY A 54 17.67 -9.83 -0.82
C GLY A 54 18.16 -8.44 -0.38
N ILE A 55 18.63 -7.59 -1.30
CA ILE A 55 19.16 -6.26 -1.00
C ILE A 55 18.08 -5.23 -1.26
N VAL A 56 17.72 -4.46 -0.23
CA VAL A 56 16.83 -3.30 -0.36
C VAL A 56 17.66 -2.11 -0.84
N SER A 57 17.55 -1.79 -2.14
CA SER A 57 18.20 -0.62 -2.75
C SER A 57 17.37 0.67 -2.62
N ILE A 58 17.95 1.80 -3.04
CA ILE A 58 17.22 3.09 -3.11
C ILE A 58 16.05 2.99 -4.11
N ALA A 59 16.25 2.43 -5.32
CA ALA A 59 15.14 2.14 -6.23
C ALA A 59 14.06 1.27 -5.59
N SER A 60 14.44 0.28 -4.78
CA SER A 60 13.46 -0.57 -4.07
C SER A 60 12.61 0.26 -3.11
N LEU A 61 13.23 1.19 -2.35
CA LEU A 61 12.51 2.10 -1.46
C LEU A 61 11.55 3.02 -2.20
N VAL A 62 11.97 3.60 -3.33
CA VAL A 62 11.09 4.42 -4.18
C VAL A 62 9.89 3.58 -4.67
N GLY A 63 10.14 2.34 -5.09
CA GLY A 63 9.08 1.39 -5.47
C GLY A 63 8.10 1.10 -4.32
N PHE A 64 8.60 0.89 -3.10
CA PHE A 64 7.75 0.72 -1.92
C PHE A 64 6.87 1.95 -1.64
N ILE A 65 7.42 3.16 -1.75
CA ILE A 65 6.66 4.41 -1.57
C ILE A 65 5.52 4.49 -2.61
N THR A 66 5.82 4.21 -3.88
CA THR A 66 4.81 4.17 -4.95
C THR A 66 3.74 3.12 -4.66
N LEU A 67 4.12 1.92 -4.23
CA LEU A 67 3.20 0.84 -3.89
C LEU A 67 2.25 1.25 -2.75
N PHE A 68 2.77 1.89 -1.70
CA PHE A 68 1.95 2.40 -0.60
C PHE A 68 0.94 3.44 -1.05
N GLY A 69 1.33 4.36 -1.95
CA GLY A 69 0.42 5.34 -2.53
C GLY A 69 -0.71 4.69 -3.33
N ILE A 70 -0.40 3.71 -4.17
CA ILE A 70 -1.41 2.97 -4.96
C ILE A 70 -2.35 2.18 -4.04
N ALA A 71 -1.81 1.44 -3.06
CA ALA A 71 -2.61 0.66 -2.12
C ALA A 71 -3.55 1.56 -1.30
N THR A 72 -3.03 2.69 -0.81
CA THR A 72 -3.80 3.70 -0.07
C THR A 72 -4.94 4.25 -0.94
N ARG A 73 -4.63 4.71 -2.15
CA ARG A 73 -5.64 5.26 -3.08
C ARG A 73 -6.74 4.24 -3.38
N ASN A 74 -6.37 2.99 -3.65
CA ASN A 74 -7.32 1.92 -3.94
C ASN A 74 -8.21 1.61 -2.71
N GLY A 75 -7.63 1.55 -1.51
CA GLY A 75 -8.38 1.36 -0.27
C GLY A 75 -9.39 2.48 -0.01
N ILE A 76 -8.97 3.73 -0.15
CA ILE A 76 -9.85 4.91 0.05
C ILE A 76 -11.00 4.91 -0.96
N LEU A 77 -10.71 4.67 -2.24
CA LEU A 77 -11.74 4.63 -3.28
C LEU A 77 -12.77 3.53 -3.05
N MET A 78 -12.33 2.35 -2.61
CA MET A 78 -13.22 1.22 -2.32
C MET A 78 -14.15 1.51 -1.13
N VAL A 79 -13.61 2.11 -0.07
CA VAL A 79 -14.39 2.48 1.13
C VAL A 79 -15.35 3.63 0.85
N SER A 80 -14.95 4.61 0.05
CA SER A 80 -15.84 5.69 -0.40
C SER A 80 -17.00 5.12 -1.23
N HIS A 81 -16.71 4.16 -2.11
CA HIS A 81 -17.72 3.49 -2.92
C HIS A 81 -18.74 2.71 -2.08
N TYR A 82 -18.29 1.99 -1.06
CA TYR A 82 -19.21 1.32 -0.13
C TYR A 82 -20.10 2.31 0.62
N GLN A 83 -19.55 3.43 1.07
CA GLN A 83 -20.36 4.47 1.72
C GLN A 83 -21.39 5.07 0.77
N GLN A 84 -21.04 5.25 -0.51
CA GLN A 84 -21.99 5.71 -1.52
C GLN A 84 -23.12 4.70 -1.73
N LEU A 85 -22.82 3.42 -1.95
CA LEU A 85 -23.82 2.36 -2.11
C LEU A 85 -24.75 2.22 -0.90
N LEU A 86 -24.20 2.38 0.31
CA LEU A 86 -24.99 2.41 1.54
C LEU A 86 -25.90 3.65 1.62
N SER A 87 -25.41 4.81 1.18
CA SER A 87 -26.21 6.05 1.14
C SER A 87 -27.34 5.99 0.10
N GLU A 88 -27.19 5.18 -0.94
CA GLU A 88 -28.22 4.88 -1.94
C GLU A 88 -29.29 3.89 -1.41
N GLY A 89 -29.18 3.44 -0.16
CA GLY A 89 -30.16 2.59 0.51
C GLY A 89 -29.98 1.08 0.26
N LYS A 90 -28.82 0.65 -0.28
CA LYS A 90 -28.55 -0.78 -0.45
C LYS A 90 -28.25 -1.46 0.88
N GLU A 91 -28.65 -2.72 0.97
CA GLU A 91 -28.31 -3.57 2.12
C GLU A 91 -26.79 -3.77 2.21
N PHE A 92 -26.26 -3.84 3.44
CA PHE A 92 -24.80 -3.87 3.69
C PHE A 92 -24.07 -4.99 2.93
N LEU A 93 -24.66 -6.20 2.92
CA LEU A 93 -24.06 -7.35 2.25
C LEU A 93 -24.04 -7.16 0.72
N GLU A 94 -25.11 -6.58 0.16
CA GLU A 94 -25.22 -6.31 -1.27
C GLU A 94 -24.29 -5.18 -1.71
N ALA A 95 -24.16 -4.13 -0.89
CA ALA A 95 -23.21 -3.04 -1.10
C ALA A 95 -21.75 -3.54 -1.12
N ILE A 96 -21.38 -4.47 -0.21
CA ILE A 96 -20.04 -5.09 -0.22
C ILE A 96 -19.86 -5.92 -1.48
N ARG A 97 -20.80 -6.80 -1.82
CA ARG A 97 -20.68 -7.69 -2.99
C ARG A 97 -20.54 -6.89 -4.28
N GLN A 98 -21.46 -5.97 -4.51
CA GLN A 98 -21.48 -5.11 -5.69
C GLN A 98 -20.24 -4.22 -5.74
N GLY A 99 -19.93 -3.51 -4.64
CA GLY A 99 -18.79 -2.61 -4.61
C GLY A 99 -17.45 -3.33 -4.80
N SER A 100 -17.33 -4.59 -4.35
CA SER A 100 -16.13 -5.41 -4.59
C SER A 100 -16.00 -5.80 -6.07
N LEU A 101 -17.09 -6.24 -6.71
CA LEU A 101 -17.08 -6.64 -8.12
C LEU A 101 -16.78 -5.47 -9.05
N GLU A 102 -17.36 -4.30 -8.77
CA GLU A 102 -17.16 -3.09 -9.57
C GLU A 102 -15.73 -2.55 -9.44
N ARG A 103 -15.10 -2.71 -8.26
CA ARG A 103 -13.74 -2.22 -8.00
C ARG A 103 -12.63 -3.20 -8.33
N LEU A 104 -12.94 -4.50 -8.47
CA LEU A 104 -11.98 -5.53 -8.82
C LEU A 104 -11.25 -5.20 -10.13
N ASN A 105 -11.99 -4.89 -11.20
CA ASN A 105 -11.42 -4.58 -12.51
C ASN A 105 -10.49 -3.35 -12.46
N PRO A 106 -10.91 -2.18 -11.92
CA PRO A 106 -10.04 -1.03 -11.73
C PRO A 106 -8.76 -1.33 -10.92
N ILE A 107 -8.88 -2.07 -9.81
CA ILE A 107 -7.72 -2.39 -8.96
C ILE A 107 -6.73 -3.24 -9.74
N LEU A 108 -7.20 -4.28 -10.43
CA LEU A 108 -6.35 -5.13 -11.27
C LEU A 108 -5.67 -4.34 -12.38
N MET A 109 -6.38 -3.42 -13.05
CA MET A 109 -5.79 -2.55 -14.08
C MET A 109 -4.63 -1.73 -13.51
N THR A 110 -4.81 -1.10 -12.34
CA THR A 110 -3.73 -0.31 -11.72
C THR A 110 -2.55 -1.18 -11.31
N ALA A 111 -2.80 -2.35 -10.72
CA ALA A 111 -1.76 -3.28 -10.29
C ALA A 111 -0.95 -3.83 -11.47
N LEU A 112 -1.64 -4.26 -12.54
CA LEU A 112 -1.01 -4.75 -13.76
C LEU A 112 -0.21 -3.63 -14.45
N THR A 113 -0.76 -2.42 -14.55
CA THR A 113 -0.05 -1.30 -15.18
C THR A 113 1.23 -0.96 -14.41
N ALA A 114 1.16 -0.87 -13.08
CA ALA A 114 2.33 -0.62 -12.24
C ALA A 114 3.35 -1.76 -12.34
N GLY A 115 2.89 -3.02 -12.29
CA GLY A 115 3.74 -4.19 -12.44
C GLY A 115 4.46 -4.19 -13.78
N LEU A 116 3.73 -4.05 -14.89
CA LEU A 116 4.28 -4.01 -16.24
C LEU A 116 5.26 -2.84 -16.45
N ALA A 117 4.97 -1.66 -15.89
CA ALA A 117 5.85 -0.49 -15.98
C ALA A 117 7.20 -0.71 -15.26
N LEU A 118 7.21 -1.54 -14.22
CA LEU A 118 8.42 -1.87 -13.47
C LEU A 118 9.20 -3.05 -14.05
N ILE A 119 8.64 -3.83 -14.99
CA ILE A 119 9.33 -4.97 -15.64
C ILE A 119 10.64 -4.52 -16.33
N PRO A 120 10.66 -3.47 -17.18
CA PRO A 120 11.91 -3.04 -17.81
C PRO A 120 12.96 -2.60 -16.79
N LEU A 121 12.54 -1.94 -15.71
CA LEU A 121 13.42 -1.50 -14.63
C LEU A 121 14.00 -2.70 -13.86
N ALA A 122 13.19 -3.75 -13.66
CA ALA A 122 13.60 -4.98 -13.01
C ALA A 122 14.52 -5.85 -13.88
N ILE A 123 14.41 -5.78 -15.20
CA ILE A 123 15.26 -6.52 -16.14
C ILE A 123 16.56 -5.75 -16.45
N ALA A 124 16.53 -4.42 -16.43
CA ALA A 124 17.69 -3.56 -16.67
C ALA A 124 18.73 -3.58 -15.52
N VAL A 125 18.71 -4.61 -14.67
CA VAL A 125 19.66 -4.84 -13.58
C VAL A 125 21.01 -5.25 -14.17
N GLY A 126 21.71 -4.28 -14.76
CA GLY A 126 23.16 -4.25 -14.82
C GLY A 126 23.65 -3.47 -13.60
N GLU A 127 24.09 -4.19 -12.57
CA GLU A 127 24.72 -3.70 -11.33
C GLU A 127 23.81 -2.86 -10.38
N PRO A 128 23.55 -3.35 -9.14
CA PRO A 128 22.90 -2.54 -8.10
C PRO A 128 23.83 -1.38 -7.69
N GLY A 129 23.55 -0.17 -8.19
CA GLY A 129 24.35 1.02 -7.88
C GLY A 129 24.49 2.06 -8.99
N ASN A 130 24.07 1.75 -10.23
CA ASN A 130 24.22 2.69 -11.36
C ASN A 130 23.10 3.73 -11.50
N GLU A 131 22.35 4.01 -10.42
CA GLU A 131 21.18 4.90 -10.45
C GLU A 131 21.55 6.41 -10.46
N ILE A 132 22.85 6.75 -10.40
CA ILE A 132 23.39 8.13 -10.34
C ILE A 132 24.30 8.47 -11.55
N GLN A 133 24.49 7.57 -12.52
CA GLN A 133 25.29 7.87 -13.73
C GLN A 133 24.42 8.05 -14.98
#